data_AF-A0A4Y2TH99-F1
#
_entry.id   AF-A0A4Y2TH99-F1
#
_cell.length_a   1.000
_cell.length_b   1.000
_cell.length_c   1.000
_cell.angle_alpha   90.00
_cell.angle_beta   90.00
_cell.angle_gamma   90.00
#
_symmetry.space_group_name_H-M   'P 1'
#
loop_
_entity.id
_entity.type
_entity.pdbx_description
1 polymer ?
#
loop_
_entity_poly.entity_id
_entity_poly.type
_entity_poly.pdbx_seq_one_letter_code
_entity_poly.pdbx_strand_id
1 'polypeptide(L)'
;MPHTTIWGVLHNRLHEILQESNSASFTPNDKQRLSSLNKFGSIEEMINYLRKWFFSDESTFHASGKVNKHNCRIWGSENPRNYRELERNSPKVNVWCALSHTEVIGPFFFAETTINSVTYLDMLEMYAVPQMQQHQPDVIFQQDSAPPHWGKIVRDFLDENFPDRWSGRDGPIPWPPRSPDITPLDFFLWRFVKNIVYKTPVPSLDELKRRIVTAIQNVTPQMLENTWREIEFRLDVLRATRGSHVQIH
;
A
#
# COMPACT_ATOMS: atom_id res chain seq x y z
N MET A 1 -35.16 -5.05 -17.35
CA MET A 1 -34.14 -4.57 -16.38
C MET A 1 -33.21 -3.62 -17.13
N PRO A 2 -33.03 -2.35 -16.74
CA PRO A 2 -32.08 -1.53 -17.46
C PRO A 2 -30.68 -1.81 -16.91
N HIS A 3 -29.83 -2.33 -17.79
CA HIS A 3 -28.38 -2.38 -17.63
C HIS A 3 -27.84 -0.95 -17.51
N THR A 4 -27.60 -0.48 -16.30
CA THR A 4 -26.59 0.56 -16.09
C THR A 4 -25.25 -0.14 -16.23
N THR A 5 -24.63 -0.02 -17.41
CA THR A 5 -23.28 -0.50 -17.64
C THR A 5 -22.35 0.14 -16.61
N ILE A 6 -21.42 -0.63 -16.07
CA ILE A 6 -20.36 -0.18 -15.15
C ILE A 6 -19.69 1.11 -15.70
N TRP A 7 -19.58 1.21 -17.02
CA TRP A 7 -19.17 2.40 -17.77
C TRP A 7 -19.96 3.68 -17.45
N GLY A 8 -21.29 3.62 -17.35
CA GLY A 8 -22.12 4.80 -17.02
C GLY A 8 -21.96 5.27 -15.58
N VAL A 9 -21.74 4.33 -14.65
CA VAL A 9 -21.47 4.65 -13.23
C VAL A 9 -20.07 5.25 -13.07
N LEU A 10 -19.07 4.68 -13.75
CA LEU A 10 -17.71 5.22 -13.79
C LEU A 10 -17.67 6.61 -14.42
N HIS A 11 -18.37 6.81 -15.54
CA HIS A 11 -18.40 8.10 -16.25
C HIS A 11 -19.06 9.21 -15.43
N ASN A 12 -20.16 8.92 -14.74
CA ASN A 12 -20.81 9.90 -13.85
C ASN A 12 -19.92 10.28 -12.66
N ARG A 13 -19.26 9.29 -12.01
CA ARG A 13 -18.31 9.55 -10.92
C ARG A 13 -17.09 10.35 -11.37
N LEU A 14 -16.56 10.07 -12.56
CA LEU A 14 -15.45 10.85 -13.15
C LEU A 14 -15.86 12.30 -13.42
N HIS A 15 -17.08 12.54 -13.89
CA HIS A 15 -17.62 13.89 -14.10
C HIS A 15 -17.73 14.70 -12.80
N GLU A 16 -18.20 14.07 -11.71
CA GLU A 16 -18.29 14.71 -10.39
C GLU A 16 -16.89 15.10 -9.84
N ILE A 17 -15.91 14.19 -9.92
CA ILE A 17 -14.53 14.46 -9.46
C ILE A 17 -13.85 15.57 -10.29
N LEU A 18 -14.06 15.58 -11.61
CA LEU A 18 -13.51 16.62 -12.49
C LEU A 18 -14.09 18.00 -12.16
N GLN A 19 -15.37 18.10 -11.80
CA GLN A 19 -15.98 19.37 -11.38
C GLN A 19 -15.40 19.90 -10.06
N GLU A 20 -15.09 19.02 -9.09
CA GLU A 20 -14.47 19.41 -7.82
C GLU A 20 -13.01 19.85 -7.96
N SER A 21 -12.27 19.33 -8.94
CA SER A 21 -10.83 19.56 -9.10
C SER A 21 -10.42 20.90 -9.76
N ASN A 22 -11.37 21.73 -10.20
CA ASN A 22 -11.10 22.95 -10.99
C ASN A 22 -10.50 24.15 -10.21
N SER A 23 -9.82 23.94 -9.07
CA SER A 23 -9.20 25.05 -8.32
C SER A 23 -7.94 24.70 -7.50
N ALA A 24 -7.00 23.92 -8.04
CA ALA A 24 -5.68 23.76 -7.41
C ALA A 24 -4.53 23.92 -8.42
N SER A 25 -3.52 24.71 -8.03
CA SER A 25 -2.28 24.88 -8.78
C SER A 25 -1.40 23.63 -8.66
N PHE A 26 -0.94 23.10 -9.80
CA PHE A 26 -0.16 21.85 -9.89
C PHE A 26 1.16 21.91 -9.10
N THR A 27 1.42 20.91 -8.25
CA THR A 27 2.71 20.78 -7.58
C THR A 27 3.73 20.02 -8.45
N PRO A 28 5.05 20.21 -8.25
CA PRO A 28 6.08 19.41 -8.95
C PRO A 28 5.94 17.89 -8.75
N ASN A 29 5.38 17.45 -7.61
CA ASN A 29 5.14 16.03 -7.33
C ASN A 29 4.06 15.43 -8.23
N ASP A 30 2.99 16.18 -8.52
CA ASP A 30 1.89 15.71 -9.39
C ASP A 30 2.38 15.44 -10.82
N LYS A 31 3.38 16.21 -11.28
CA LYS A 31 4.04 16.02 -12.59
C LYS A 31 4.87 14.73 -12.65
N GLN A 32 5.59 14.38 -11.58
CA GLN A 32 6.34 13.11 -11.52
C GLN A 32 5.41 11.89 -11.48
N ARG A 33 4.30 11.97 -10.74
CA ARG A 33 3.24 10.95 -10.71
C ARG A 33 2.75 10.64 -12.12
N LEU A 34 2.36 11.67 -12.86
CA LEU A 34 1.91 11.51 -14.25
C LEU A 34 2.96 10.94 -15.19
N SER A 35 4.21 11.39 -15.08
CA SER A 35 5.27 10.95 -15.99
C SER A 35 5.50 9.43 -15.95
N SER A 36 5.34 8.82 -14.77
CA SER A 36 5.49 7.37 -14.59
C SER A 36 4.29 6.59 -15.14
N LEU A 37 3.11 7.21 -15.18
CA LEU A 37 1.85 6.63 -15.67
C LEU A 37 1.70 6.76 -17.19
N ASN A 38 2.22 7.84 -17.77
CA ASN A 38 2.11 8.14 -19.21
C ASN A 38 2.93 7.22 -20.11
N LYS A 39 3.71 6.28 -19.55
CA LYS A 39 4.44 5.27 -20.33
C LYS A 39 3.53 4.21 -20.94
N PHE A 40 2.29 4.10 -20.50
CA PHE A 40 1.29 3.16 -21.04
C PHE A 40 0.30 3.87 -21.95
N GLY A 41 -0.04 3.24 -23.08
CA GLY A 41 -1.03 3.75 -24.03
C GLY A 41 -2.45 3.68 -23.49
N SER A 42 -2.76 2.65 -22.70
CA SER A 42 -4.09 2.46 -22.08
C SER A 42 -4.01 2.12 -20.58
N ILE A 43 -5.14 2.25 -19.87
CA ILE A 43 -5.26 1.78 -18.47
C ILE A 43 -5.17 0.27 -18.40
N GLU A 44 -5.72 -0.45 -19.38
CA GLU A 44 -5.66 -1.90 -19.46
C GLU A 44 -4.20 -2.41 -19.54
N GLU A 45 -3.36 -1.78 -20.37
CA GLU A 45 -1.93 -2.07 -20.44
C GLU A 45 -1.25 -1.84 -19.08
N MET A 46 -1.59 -0.74 -18.42
CA MET A 46 -1.03 -0.41 -17.12
C MET A 46 -1.45 -1.42 -16.05
N ILE A 47 -2.74 -1.80 -16.00
CA ILE A 47 -3.24 -2.78 -15.04
C ILE A 47 -2.62 -4.14 -15.28
N ASN A 48 -2.53 -4.58 -16.54
CA ASN A 48 -1.86 -5.82 -16.88
C ASN A 48 -0.38 -5.82 -16.47
N TYR A 49 0.29 -4.68 -16.60
CA TYR A 49 1.64 -4.52 -16.08
C TYR A 49 1.69 -4.56 -14.54
N LEU A 50 0.76 -3.89 -13.84
CA LEU A 50 0.67 -3.91 -12.38
C LEU A 50 0.32 -5.29 -11.79
N ARG A 51 -0.28 -6.19 -12.57
CA ARG A 51 -0.51 -7.58 -12.11
C ARG A 51 0.79 -8.34 -11.82
N LYS A 52 1.92 -7.89 -12.37
CA LYS A 52 3.26 -8.42 -12.09
C LYS A 52 3.84 -7.91 -10.76
N TRP A 53 3.23 -6.89 -10.16
CA TRP A 53 3.80 -6.18 -9.04
C TRP A 53 3.47 -6.85 -7.71
N PHE A 54 4.49 -6.95 -6.86
CA PHE A 54 4.34 -7.15 -5.43
C PHE A 54 4.61 -5.80 -4.76
N PHE A 55 3.52 -5.15 -4.33
CA PHE A 55 3.60 -3.98 -3.48
C PHE A 55 4.08 -4.43 -2.11
N SER A 56 4.98 -3.68 -1.47
CA SER A 56 5.42 -3.98 -0.11
C SER A 56 5.46 -2.73 0.74
N ASP A 57 5.24 -2.90 2.04
CA ASP A 57 5.19 -1.81 3.01
C ASP A 57 5.31 -2.36 4.44
N GLU A 58 5.60 -1.47 5.39
CA GLU A 58 5.62 -1.75 6.81
C GLU A 58 4.50 -1.01 7.57
N SER A 59 3.94 -1.68 8.58
CA SER A 59 3.07 -1.01 9.54
C SER A 59 3.43 -1.33 10.98
N THR A 60 3.39 -0.30 11.82
CA THR A 60 3.52 -0.44 13.27
C THR A 60 2.15 -0.67 13.91
N PHE A 61 2.04 -1.70 14.74
CA PHE A 61 0.88 -2.00 15.56
C PHE A 61 1.24 -1.87 17.05
N HIS A 62 0.38 -1.21 17.82
CA HIS A 62 0.55 -1.00 19.25
C HIS A 62 -0.45 -1.84 20.05
N ALA A 63 0.00 -2.54 21.08
CA ALA A 63 -0.90 -3.30 21.98
C ALA A 63 -1.95 -2.40 22.65
N SER A 64 -1.63 -1.13 22.87
CA SER A 64 -2.57 -0.14 23.42
C SER A 64 -3.72 0.24 22.48
N GLY A 65 -3.84 -0.37 21.28
CA GLY A 65 -4.88 -0.01 20.31
C GLY A 65 -4.66 1.35 19.65
N LYS A 66 -3.43 1.89 19.71
CA LYS A 66 -3.10 3.18 19.11
C LYS A 66 -2.98 3.00 17.61
N VAL A 67 -3.91 3.59 16.89
CA VAL A 67 -3.86 3.67 15.44
C VAL A 67 -3.24 5.00 15.06
N ASN A 68 -2.20 4.98 14.24
CA ASN A 68 -1.56 6.19 13.77
C ASN A 68 -2.57 7.00 12.93
N LYS A 69 -2.90 8.22 13.37
CA LYS A 69 -3.98 9.06 12.80
C LYS A 69 -3.72 9.45 11.33
N HIS A 70 -2.48 9.34 10.86
CA HIS A 70 -2.13 9.57 9.46
C HIS A 70 -2.53 8.39 8.55
N ASN A 71 -2.63 7.15 9.07
CA ASN A 71 -3.04 5.97 8.29
C ASN A 71 -4.47 5.48 8.62
N CYS A 72 -5.12 6.05 9.64
CA CYS A 72 -6.56 5.85 9.88
C CYS A 72 -7.24 7.18 10.17
N ARG A 73 -7.85 7.74 9.13
CA ARG A 73 -8.83 8.81 9.24
C ARG A 73 -10.10 8.18 9.81
N ILE A 74 -10.36 8.40 11.10
CA ILE A 74 -11.62 8.01 11.74
C ILE A 74 -12.67 8.99 11.26
N TRP A 75 -13.61 8.53 10.44
CA TRP A 75 -14.73 9.32 9.96
C TRP A 75 -15.98 8.98 10.76
N GLY A 76 -16.66 10.01 11.26
CA GLY A 76 -17.98 9.96 11.87
C GLY A 76 -18.67 11.29 11.61
N SER A 77 -20.01 11.30 11.55
CA SER A 77 -20.81 12.52 11.34
C SER A 77 -20.68 13.52 12.50
N GLU A 78 -20.14 13.08 13.65
CA GLU A 78 -19.84 13.91 14.80
C GLU A 78 -18.41 13.70 15.30
N ASN A 79 -17.76 14.77 15.73
CA ASN A 79 -16.43 14.76 16.32
C ASN A 79 -16.45 14.01 17.67
N PRO A 80 -15.76 12.87 17.85
CA PRO A 80 -15.96 12.00 19.02
C PRO A 80 -15.54 12.59 20.37
N ARG A 81 -14.98 13.81 20.44
CA ARG A 81 -14.46 14.49 21.65
C ARG A 81 -13.65 13.61 22.63
N ASN A 82 -13.10 12.49 22.14
CA ASN A 82 -12.31 11.57 22.94
C ASN A 82 -10.86 12.05 22.93
N TYR A 83 -10.47 12.74 24.00
CA TYR A 83 -9.07 12.87 24.39
C TYR A 83 -8.60 11.48 24.86
N ARG A 84 -7.67 10.86 24.13
CA ARG A 84 -6.96 9.67 24.61
C ARG A 84 -5.55 10.11 24.98
N GLU A 85 -5.19 9.92 26.25
CA GLU A 85 -3.83 10.15 26.73
C GLU A 85 -2.82 9.36 25.89
N LEU A 86 -1.78 10.07 25.45
CA LEU A 86 -0.66 9.54 24.70
C LEU A 86 0.34 8.90 25.66
N GLU A 87 0.17 7.62 25.97
CA GLU A 87 1.29 6.88 26.56
C GLU A 87 2.44 6.78 25.54
N ARG A 88 3.60 7.36 25.84
CA ARG A 88 4.70 7.50 24.88
C ARG A 88 5.41 6.17 24.55
N ASN A 89 5.27 5.15 25.39
CA ASN A 89 6.04 3.90 25.35
C ASN A 89 5.16 2.64 25.34
N SER A 90 4.06 2.60 24.57
CA SER A 90 3.27 1.36 24.51
C SER A 90 3.98 0.26 23.70
N PRO A 91 3.95 -1.00 24.16
CA PRO A 91 4.50 -2.13 23.42
C PRO A 91 3.96 -2.18 21.99
N LYS A 92 4.85 -2.41 21.03
CA LYS A 92 4.56 -2.37 19.59
C LYS A 92 5.28 -3.47 18.82
N VAL A 93 4.73 -3.80 17.66
CA VAL A 93 5.36 -4.67 16.65
C VAL A 93 5.42 -3.91 15.32
N ASN A 94 6.54 -4.04 14.62
CA ASN A 94 6.64 -3.62 13.22
C ASN A 94 6.40 -4.86 12.35
N VAL A 95 5.54 -4.70 11.35
CA VAL A 95 5.10 -5.78 10.49
C VAL A 95 5.38 -5.40 9.06
N TRP A 96 5.98 -6.32 8.30
CA TRP A 96 6.10 -6.21 6.85
C TRP A 96 5.15 -7.19 6.16
N CYS A 97 4.55 -6.74 5.06
CA CYS A 97 3.83 -7.59 4.12
C CYS A 97 4.16 -7.18 2.68
N ALA A 98 3.92 -8.09 1.75
CA ALA A 98 3.76 -7.77 0.34
C ALA A 98 2.40 -8.25 -0.19
N LEU A 99 1.89 -7.61 -1.22
CA LEU A 99 0.56 -7.85 -1.77
C LEU A 99 0.61 -7.77 -3.30
N SER A 100 0.15 -8.84 -3.95
CA SER A 100 0.00 -8.97 -5.41
C SER A 100 -1.47 -9.20 -5.77
N HIS A 101 -1.76 -9.29 -7.07
CA HIS A 101 -3.14 -9.48 -7.55
C HIS A 101 -3.77 -10.76 -7.00
N THR A 102 -2.95 -11.74 -6.66
CA THR A 102 -3.39 -13.10 -6.33
C THR A 102 -3.18 -13.46 -4.87
N GLU A 103 -2.25 -12.81 -4.17
CA GLU A 103 -1.92 -13.19 -2.80
C GLU A 103 -1.36 -12.07 -1.92
N VAL A 104 -1.29 -12.37 -0.63
CA VAL A 104 -0.55 -11.59 0.36
C VAL A 104 0.58 -12.45 0.89
N ILE A 105 1.80 -11.93 0.85
CA ILE A 105 2.98 -12.47 1.53
C ILE A 105 3.11 -11.74 2.87
N GLY A 106 3.30 -12.48 3.95
CA GLY A 106 3.36 -11.93 5.30
C GLY A 106 2.34 -12.57 6.25
N PRO A 107 2.28 -12.11 7.51
CA PRO A 107 3.12 -11.06 8.08
C PRO A 107 4.55 -11.54 8.41
N PHE A 108 5.56 -10.69 8.16
CA PHE A 108 6.85 -10.79 8.82
C PHE A 108 6.89 -9.86 10.02
N PHE A 109 7.33 -10.34 11.18
CA PHE A 109 7.46 -9.53 12.39
C PHE A 109 8.93 -9.21 12.65
N PHE A 110 9.29 -7.94 12.61
CA PHE A 110 10.62 -7.51 13.04
C PHE A 110 10.78 -7.69 14.55
N ALA A 111 11.97 -8.14 14.97
CA ALA A 111 12.34 -8.17 16.37
C ALA A 111 12.70 -6.76 16.87
N GLU A 112 13.29 -5.94 16.01
CA GLU A 112 13.76 -4.60 16.30
C GLU A 112 12.63 -3.57 16.26
N THR A 113 12.72 -2.58 17.16
CA THR A 113 11.76 -1.47 17.21
C THR A 113 11.96 -0.43 16.11
N THR A 114 13.17 -0.37 15.55
CA THR A 114 13.57 0.52 14.46
C THR A 114 14.19 -0.32 13.36
N ILE A 115 13.63 -0.25 12.17
CA ILE A 115 14.13 -0.95 10.99
C ILE A 115 15.24 -0.09 10.40
N ASN A 116 16.41 -0.70 10.16
CA ASN A 116 17.51 -0.11 9.41
C ASN A 116 17.78 -0.95 8.15
N SER A 117 18.69 -0.50 7.29
CA SER A 117 18.97 -1.18 6.02
C SER A 117 19.47 -2.62 6.17
N VAL A 118 20.17 -2.95 7.26
CA VAL A 118 20.67 -4.32 7.51
C VAL A 118 19.50 -5.23 7.89
N THR A 119 18.71 -4.84 8.89
CA THR A 119 17.52 -5.63 9.31
C THR A 119 16.48 -5.75 8.19
N TYR A 120 16.40 -4.75 7.32
CA TYR A 120 15.53 -4.80 6.14
C TYR A 120 16.08 -5.79 5.10
N LEU A 121 17.38 -5.74 4.82
CA LEU A 121 18.03 -6.69 3.91
C LEU A 121 17.89 -8.14 4.41
N ASP A 122 18.11 -8.40 5.70
CA ASP A 122 17.95 -9.74 6.28
C ASP A 122 16.52 -10.26 6.05
N MET A 123 15.50 -9.40 6.23
CA MET A 123 14.11 -9.76 5.93
C MET A 123 13.90 -10.06 4.44
N LEU A 124 14.46 -9.25 3.55
CA LEU A 124 14.35 -9.48 2.10
C LEU A 124 14.95 -10.83 1.72
N GLU A 125 16.18 -11.09 2.15
CA GLU A 125 16.96 -12.28 1.80
C GLU A 125 16.36 -13.55 2.42
N MET A 126 16.04 -13.52 3.72
CA MET A 126 15.63 -14.72 4.45
C MET A 126 14.14 -15.03 4.32
N TYR A 127 13.30 -14.04 3.99
CA TYR A 127 11.84 -14.19 4.03
C TYR A 127 11.12 -13.76 2.75
N ALA A 128 11.33 -12.53 2.28
CA ALA A 128 10.51 -11.98 1.18
C ALA A 128 10.82 -12.61 -0.17
N VAL A 129 12.10 -12.59 -0.59
CA VAL A 129 12.52 -13.09 -1.91
C VAL A 129 12.24 -14.58 -2.09
N PRO A 130 12.53 -15.46 -1.10
CA PRO A 130 12.18 -16.88 -1.21
C PRO A 130 10.70 -17.14 -1.54
N GLN A 131 9.78 -16.33 -1.01
CA GLN A 131 8.34 -16.48 -1.28
C GLN A 131 7.93 -15.97 -2.66
N MET A 132 8.73 -15.11 -3.28
CA MET A 132 8.47 -14.61 -4.63
C MET A 132 9.11 -15.46 -5.74
N GLN A 133 9.89 -16.50 -5.40
CA GLN A 133 10.61 -17.31 -6.38
C GLN A 133 9.70 -17.96 -7.42
N GLN A 134 8.51 -18.41 -7.04
CA GLN A 134 7.54 -19.02 -7.96
C GLN A 134 6.99 -18.04 -9.01
N HIS A 135 7.15 -16.73 -8.82
CA HIS A 135 6.69 -15.68 -9.74
C HIS A 135 7.82 -15.14 -10.62
N GLN A 136 9.05 -15.65 -10.47
CA GLN A 136 10.17 -15.28 -11.33
C GLN A 136 9.99 -15.90 -12.73
N PRO A 137 10.42 -15.21 -13.80
CA PRO A 137 11.11 -13.91 -13.82
C PRO A 137 10.15 -12.70 -13.93
N ASP A 138 8.84 -12.91 -13.93
CA ASP A 138 7.87 -11.86 -14.24
C ASP A 138 7.62 -10.87 -13.10
N VAL A 139 7.93 -11.25 -11.86
CA VAL A 139 7.71 -10.43 -10.67
C VAL A 139 8.43 -9.08 -10.74
N ILE A 140 7.70 -8.03 -10.36
CA ILE A 140 8.25 -6.70 -10.10
C ILE A 140 8.10 -6.40 -8.61
N PHE A 141 9.22 -6.19 -7.93
CA PHE A 141 9.21 -5.84 -6.50
C PHE A 141 9.05 -4.33 -6.32
N GLN A 142 8.11 -3.88 -5.49
CA GLN A 142 7.96 -2.46 -5.17
C GLN A 142 8.25 -2.22 -3.68
N GLN A 143 9.11 -1.23 -3.42
CA GLN A 143 9.37 -0.66 -2.09
C GLN A 143 9.21 0.86 -2.12
N ASP A 144 8.92 1.47 -0.96
CA ASP A 144 8.76 2.91 -0.85
C ASP A 144 10.13 3.64 -0.78
N SER A 145 10.13 4.94 -0.47
CA SER A 145 11.35 5.74 -0.36
C SER A 145 11.86 5.91 1.08
N ALA A 146 11.46 5.05 2.02
CA ALA A 146 11.91 5.12 3.40
C ALA A 146 13.44 4.95 3.50
N PRO A 147 14.09 5.60 4.48
CA PRO A 147 15.56 5.56 4.61
C PRO A 147 16.18 4.15 4.62
N PRO A 148 15.60 3.12 5.29
CA PRO A 148 16.15 1.77 5.27
C PRO A 148 16.26 1.17 3.87
N HIS A 149 15.30 1.48 2.99
CA HIS A 149 15.18 0.94 1.63
C HIS A 149 16.22 1.53 0.67
N TRP A 150 16.79 2.67 1.04
CA TRP A 150 17.83 3.37 0.28
C TRP A 150 19.26 3.00 0.71
N GLY A 151 19.45 1.96 1.51
CA GLY A 151 20.79 1.43 1.77
C GLY A 151 21.43 0.88 0.50
N LYS A 152 22.74 1.11 0.29
CA LYS A 152 23.46 0.54 -0.88
C LYS A 152 23.33 -0.99 -0.91
N ILE A 153 23.47 -1.63 0.25
CA ILE A 153 23.34 -3.08 0.41
C ILE A 153 21.97 -3.60 -0.03
N VAL A 154 20.90 -2.83 0.20
CA VAL A 154 19.54 -3.20 -0.20
C VAL A 154 19.40 -3.09 -1.72
N ARG A 155 19.90 -2.00 -2.32
CA ARG A 155 19.84 -1.81 -3.77
C ARG A 155 20.67 -2.85 -4.52
N ASP A 156 21.91 -3.10 -4.09
CA ASP A 156 22.78 -4.10 -4.71
C ASP A 156 22.08 -5.48 -4.70
N PHE A 157 21.48 -5.86 -3.57
CA PHE A 157 20.72 -7.10 -3.45
C PHE A 157 19.49 -7.14 -4.38
N LEU A 158 18.75 -6.04 -4.52
CA LEU A 158 17.61 -5.97 -5.42
C LEU A 158 18.01 -5.98 -6.90
N ASP A 159 19.14 -5.38 -7.26
CA ASP A 159 19.69 -5.44 -8.63
C ASP A 159 20.10 -6.88 -8.99
N GLU A 160 20.60 -7.64 -8.03
CA GLU A 160 20.96 -9.06 -8.23
C GLU A 160 19.72 -9.98 -8.32
N ASN A 161 18.70 -9.77 -7.47
CA ASN A 161 17.54 -10.67 -7.36
C ASN A 161 16.36 -10.29 -8.28
N PHE A 162 16.27 -9.01 -8.66
CA PHE A 162 15.25 -8.45 -9.53
C PHE A 162 15.86 -7.50 -10.57
N PRO A 163 16.80 -7.98 -11.41
CA PRO A 163 17.46 -7.15 -12.41
C PRO A 163 16.44 -6.48 -13.31
N ASP A 164 16.49 -5.15 -13.38
CA ASP A 164 15.56 -4.25 -14.10
C ASP A 164 14.08 -4.38 -13.69
N ARG A 165 13.79 -5.05 -12.56
CA ARG A 165 12.43 -5.45 -12.13
C ARG A 165 12.13 -5.09 -10.69
N TRP A 166 12.71 -4.01 -10.18
CA TRP A 166 12.28 -3.45 -8.91
C TRP A 166 12.02 -1.95 -9.00
N SER A 167 11.09 -1.49 -8.17
CA SER A 167 10.56 -0.14 -8.15
C SER A 167 10.82 0.49 -6.79
N GLY A 168 11.48 1.64 -6.79
CA GLY A 168 11.88 2.34 -5.59
C GLY A 168 12.82 3.50 -5.88
N ARG A 169 13.33 4.15 -4.82
CA ARG A 169 14.25 5.28 -4.97
C ARG A 169 15.58 4.82 -5.57
N ASP A 170 15.99 5.47 -6.67
CA ASP A 170 17.17 5.12 -7.49
C ASP A 170 17.12 3.69 -8.07
N GLY A 171 15.93 3.09 -8.16
CA GLY A 171 15.72 1.82 -8.84
C GLY A 171 15.48 1.97 -10.34
N PRO A 172 15.51 0.86 -11.10
CA PRO A 172 15.31 0.86 -12.54
C PRO A 172 13.89 1.28 -12.94
N ILE A 173 12.90 1.03 -12.06
CA ILE A 173 11.53 1.48 -12.24
C ILE A 173 11.25 2.61 -11.24
N PRO A 174 10.92 3.83 -11.70
CA PRO A 174 10.56 4.91 -10.78
C PRO A 174 9.19 4.63 -10.15
N TRP A 175 9.11 4.77 -8.82
CA TRP A 175 7.83 4.88 -8.10
C TRP A 175 7.59 6.32 -7.69
N PRO A 176 6.40 6.88 -7.94
CA PRO A 176 6.14 8.25 -7.56
C PRO A 176 6.15 8.45 -6.03
N PRO A 177 6.85 9.49 -5.53
CA PRO A 177 6.93 9.75 -4.10
C PRO A 177 5.55 10.08 -3.52
N ARG A 178 5.30 9.60 -2.28
CA ARG A 178 4.07 9.88 -1.51
C ARG A 178 2.79 9.44 -2.24
N SER A 179 2.75 8.20 -2.69
CA SER A 179 1.61 7.65 -3.44
C SER A 179 0.84 6.56 -2.66
N PRO A 180 0.42 6.81 -1.40
CA PRO A 180 -0.32 5.81 -0.62
C PRO A 180 -1.70 5.52 -1.25
N ASP A 181 -2.24 6.47 -2.00
CA ASP A 181 -3.48 6.37 -2.76
C ASP A 181 -3.43 5.37 -3.91
N ILE A 182 -2.25 4.86 -4.29
CA ILE A 182 -2.08 3.73 -5.24
C ILE A 182 -1.29 2.57 -4.64
N THR A 183 -1.06 2.58 -3.32
CA THR A 183 -0.37 1.51 -2.60
C THR A 183 -1.43 0.64 -1.90
N PRO A 184 -1.71 -0.59 -2.38
CA PRO A 184 -2.79 -1.42 -1.85
C PRO A 184 -2.62 -1.84 -0.38
N LEU A 185 -1.38 -1.81 0.12
CA LEU A 185 -1.15 -2.04 1.55
C LEU A 185 -1.76 -0.93 2.42
N ASP A 186 -1.63 0.32 2.00
CA ASP A 186 -2.12 1.48 2.75
C ASP A 186 -3.65 1.59 2.74
N PHE A 187 -4.26 1.62 1.54
CA PHE A 187 -5.69 1.89 1.45
C PHE A 187 -6.56 0.67 1.78
N PHE A 188 -6.02 -0.54 1.65
CA PHE A 188 -6.73 -1.79 1.90
C PHE A 188 -6.13 -2.61 3.05
N LEU A 189 -4.95 -3.23 2.89
CA LEU A 189 -4.48 -4.30 3.79
C LEU A 189 -4.37 -3.82 5.23
N TRP A 190 -3.65 -2.73 5.48
CA TRP A 190 -3.43 -2.22 6.82
C TRP A 190 -4.71 -1.73 7.47
N ARG A 191 -5.62 -1.12 6.69
CA ARG A 191 -6.93 -0.73 7.19
C ARG A 191 -7.74 -1.95 7.61
N PHE A 192 -7.79 -2.98 6.77
CA PHE A 192 -8.50 -4.23 7.05
C PHE A 192 -7.95 -4.92 8.30
N VAL A 193 -6.63 -5.10 8.39
CA VAL A 193 -5.98 -5.74 9.54
C VAL A 193 -6.22 -4.93 10.82
N LYS A 194 -6.08 -3.60 10.79
CA LYS A 194 -6.33 -2.73 11.96
C LYS A 194 -7.77 -2.81 12.44
N ASN A 195 -8.75 -2.89 11.52
CA ASN A 195 -10.16 -3.05 11.88
C ASN A 195 -10.45 -4.37 12.62
N ILE A 196 -9.75 -5.45 12.27
CA ILE A 196 -9.90 -6.74 12.94
C ILE A 196 -9.16 -6.74 14.28
N VAL A 197 -7.89 -6.37 14.26
CA VAL A 197 -6.98 -6.45 15.42
C VAL A 197 -7.51 -5.62 16.59
N TYR A 198 -8.00 -4.41 16.31
CA TYR A 198 -8.45 -3.47 17.33
C TYR A 198 -9.96 -3.47 17.56
N LYS A 199 -10.69 -4.46 17.03
CA LYS A 199 -12.13 -4.63 17.31
C LYS A 199 -12.40 -4.81 18.82
N THR A 200 -11.47 -5.43 19.52
CA THR A 200 -11.48 -5.58 20.99
C THR A 200 -10.12 -5.19 21.56
N PRO A 201 -10.04 -4.85 22.86
CA PRO A 201 -8.75 -4.58 23.51
C PRO A 201 -7.75 -5.73 23.29
N VAL A 202 -6.47 -5.38 23.13
CA VAL A 202 -5.39 -6.32 22.88
C VAL A 202 -4.59 -6.51 24.18
N PRO A 203 -4.69 -7.67 24.85
CA PRO A 203 -4.12 -7.89 26.18
C PRO A 203 -2.60 -8.11 26.20
N SER A 204 -1.99 -8.51 25.08
CA SER A 204 -0.55 -8.80 25.01
C SER A 204 0.00 -8.66 23.59
N LEU A 205 1.32 -8.64 23.44
CA LEU A 205 1.98 -8.67 22.13
C LEU A 205 1.75 -9.99 21.39
N ASP A 206 1.64 -11.11 22.10
CA ASP A 206 1.36 -12.41 21.46
C ASP A 206 -0.05 -12.45 20.87
N GLU A 207 -1.03 -11.93 21.61
CA GLU A 207 -2.39 -11.79 21.10
C GLU A 207 -2.46 -10.79 19.94
N LEU A 208 -1.66 -9.71 19.99
CA LEU A 208 -1.51 -8.77 18.87
C LEU A 208 -1.03 -9.49 17.61
N LYS A 209 0.09 -10.22 17.70
CA LYS A 209 0.67 -10.98 16.59
C LYS A 209 -0.31 -12.02 16.07
N ARG A 210 -0.97 -12.77 16.95
CA ARG A 210 -1.97 -13.78 16.59
C ARG A 210 -3.12 -13.17 15.79
N ARG A 211 -3.68 -12.04 16.23
CA ARG A 211 -4.76 -11.35 15.50
C ARG A 211 -4.31 -10.83 14.15
N ILE A 212 -3.08 -10.33 14.03
CA ILE A 212 -2.51 -9.87 12.75
C ILE A 212 -2.39 -11.05 11.78
N VAL A 213 -1.84 -12.18 12.22
CA VAL A 213 -1.74 -13.41 11.41
C VAL A 213 -3.13 -13.88 10.97
N THR A 214 -4.08 -13.99 11.90
CA THR A 214 -5.45 -14.40 11.57
C THR A 214 -6.14 -13.43 10.61
N ALA A 215 -5.92 -12.12 10.76
CA ALA A 215 -6.49 -11.13 9.84
C ALA A 215 -5.94 -11.31 8.43
N ILE A 216 -4.62 -11.44 8.27
CA ILE A 216 -3.97 -11.60 6.96
C ILE A 216 -4.39 -12.92 6.30
N GLN A 217 -4.44 -14.02 7.04
CA GLN A 217 -4.92 -15.32 6.53
C GLN A 217 -6.38 -15.31 6.08
N ASN A 218 -7.19 -14.38 6.59
CA ASN A 218 -8.59 -14.21 6.18
C ASN A 218 -8.77 -13.28 4.97
N VAL A 219 -7.68 -12.75 4.39
CA VAL A 219 -7.76 -12.03 3.11
C VAL A 219 -8.14 -13.03 2.02
N THR A 220 -9.29 -12.81 1.40
CA THR A 220 -9.83 -13.73 0.39
C THR A 220 -9.42 -13.29 -1.03
N PRO A 221 -9.41 -14.21 -2.01
CA PRO A 221 -9.20 -13.85 -3.42
C PRO A 221 -10.17 -12.78 -3.91
N GLN A 222 -11.43 -12.80 -3.45
CA GLN A 222 -12.42 -11.78 -3.82
C GLN A 222 -12.04 -10.37 -3.30
N MET A 223 -11.42 -10.28 -2.12
CA MET A 223 -10.94 -9.01 -1.58
C MET A 223 -9.76 -8.48 -2.39
N LEU A 224 -8.87 -9.35 -2.85
CA LEU A 224 -7.78 -8.97 -3.75
C LEU A 224 -8.31 -8.50 -5.11
N GLU A 225 -9.27 -9.21 -5.69
CA GLU A 225 -9.90 -8.77 -6.94
C GLU A 225 -10.55 -7.38 -6.78
N ASN A 226 -11.27 -7.14 -5.69
CA ASN A 226 -11.85 -5.83 -5.39
C ASN A 226 -10.77 -4.76 -5.20
N THR A 227 -9.63 -5.11 -4.61
CA THR A 227 -8.48 -4.22 -4.46
C THR A 227 -7.92 -3.80 -5.81
N TRP A 228 -7.84 -4.71 -6.79
CA TRP A 228 -7.37 -4.36 -8.14
C TRP A 228 -8.36 -3.51 -8.93
N ARG A 229 -9.67 -3.76 -8.80
CA ARG A 229 -10.70 -2.88 -9.38
C ARG A 229 -10.61 -1.46 -8.80
N GLU A 230 -10.29 -1.34 -7.52
CA GLU A 230 -10.06 -0.05 -6.87
C GLU A 230 -8.77 0.63 -7.37
N ILE A 231 -7.68 -0.13 -7.60
CA ILE A 231 -6.47 0.40 -8.25
C ILE A 231 -6.80 0.95 -9.64
N GLU A 232 -7.52 0.19 -10.47
CA GLU A 232 -7.96 0.61 -11.80
C GLU A 232 -8.74 1.92 -11.74
N PHE A 233 -9.73 2.00 -10.86
CA PHE A 233 -10.50 3.22 -10.65
C PHE A 233 -9.62 4.41 -10.21
N ARG A 234 -8.67 4.20 -9.29
CA ARG A 234 -7.75 5.25 -8.83
C ARG A 234 -6.83 5.73 -9.94
N LEU A 235 -6.38 4.84 -10.82
CA LEU A 235 -5.56 5.19 -11.97
C LEU A 235 -6.34 5.97 -13.03
N ASP A 236 -7.60 5.60 -13.28
CA ASP A 236 -8.51 6.36 -14.14
C ASP A 236 -8.67 7.79 -13.63
N VAL A 237 -8.95 7.94 -12.33
CA VAL A 237 -9.07 9.26 -11.69
C VAL A 237 -7.74 10.01 -11.79
N LEU A 238 -6.60 9.40 -11.49
CA LEU A 238 -5.28 10.05 -11.59
C LEU A 238 -4.97 10.55 -13.01
N ARG A 239 -5.33 9.78 -14.04
CA ARG A 239 -5.18 10.21 -15.45
C ARG A 239 -6.11 11.39 -15.75
N ALA A 240 -7.37 11.32 -15.31
CA ALA A 240 -8.36 12.38 -15.52
C ALA A 240 -7.98 13.68 -14.80
N THR A 241 -7.48 13.60 -13.56
CA THR A 241 -7.12 14.76 -12.72
C THR A 241 -5.69 15.25 -12.93
N ARG A 242 -4.98 14.72 -13.92
CA ARG A 242 -3.59 15.07 -14.24
C ARG A 242 -2.66 14.94 -13.02
N GLY A 243 -2.77 13.82 -12.30
CA GLY A 243 -1.85 13.45 -11.21
C GLY A 243 -2.18 14.04 -9.84
N SER A 244 -3.30 14.76 -9.73
CA SER A 244 -3.75 15.30 -8.45
C SER A 244 -4.15 14.18 -7.49
N HIS A 245 -3.89 14.35 -6.20
CA HIS A 245 -4.22 13.37 -5.17
C HIS A 245 -5.69 12.93 -5.22
N VAL A 246 -5.91 11.63 -5.16
CA VAL A 246 -7.25 11.02 -5.20
C VAL A 246 -7.76 10.82 -3.77
N GLN A 247 -8.76 11.60 -3.35
CA GLN A 247 -9.59 11.29 -2.18
C GLN A 247 -10.91 10.70 -2.69
N ILE A 248 -11.10 9.40 -2.46
CA ILE A 248 -12.38 8.74 -2.76
C ILE A 248 -13.17 8.69 -1.45
N HIS A 249 -14.35 9.31 -1.47
CA HIS A 249 -15.33 9.32 -0.39
C HIS A 249 -16.14 8.01 -0.37
#